data_AF-A0A4U2YY24-F1
#
_entry.id   AF-A0A4U2YY24-F1
#
_cell.length_a   1.000
_cell.length_b   1.000
_cell.length_c   1.000
_cell.angle_alpha   90.00
_cell.angle_beta   90.00
_cell.angle_gamma   90.00
#
_symmetry.space_group_name_H-M   'P 1'
#
loop_
_entity.id
_entity.type
_entity.pdbx_description
1 polymer ?
#
loop_
_entity_poly.entity_id
_entity_poly.type
_entity_poly.pdbx_seq_one_letter_code
_entity_poly.pdbx_strand_id
1 'polypeptide(L)' 'MLELIRKNTLLTDQFAIETDTNVDSALSVVSINAVDGNEADGFKENTGITLSLDYEELDEIIFILQEASNALKRSENR' A
#
# COMPACT_ATOMS: atom_id res chain seq x y z
N MET A 1 14.74 -20.17 -6.65
CA MET A 1 14.42 -19.37 -5.45
C MET A 1 14.22 -17.98 -6.01
N LEU A 2 12.98 -17.50 -6.06
CA LEU A 2 12.66 -16.22 -6.70
C LEU A 2 13.28 -15.10 -5.87
N GLU A 3 14.12 -14.26 -6.49
CA GLU A 3 14.79 -13.16 -5.81
C GLU A 3 13.81 -12.00 -5.58
N LEU A 4 13.59 -11.70 -4.30
CA LEU A 4 12.85 -10.52 -3.84
C LEU A 4 13.71 -9.28 -4.13
N ILE A 5 13.23 -8.37 -4.98
CA ILE A 5 13.95 -7.13 -5.28
C ILE A 5 13.80 -6.14 -4.13
N ARG A 6 12.57 -5.99 -3.66
CA ARG A 6 12.22 -4.88 -2.79
C ARG A 6 11.02 -5.25 -1.94
N LYS A 7 11.20 -5.20 -0.62
CA LYS A 7 10.11 -5.11 0.34
C LYS A 7 10.07 -3.69 0.88
N ASN A 8 8.98 -2.98 0.59
CA ASN A 8 8.70 -1.68 1.19
C ASN A 8 7.53 -1.83 2.14
N THR A 9 7.67 -1.36 3.37
CA THR A 9 6.59 -1.33 4.37
C THR A 9 6.44 0.10 4.85
N LEU A 10 5.26 0.68 4.68
CA LEU A 10 4.85 1.94 5.28
C LEU A 10 3.84 1.62 6.37
N LEU A 11 4.17 1.92 7.62
CA LEU A 11 3.28 1.72 8.77
C LEU A 11 2.89 3.09 9.34
N THR A 12 1.59 3.31 9.50
CA THR A 12 1.01 4.49 10.15
C THR A 12 0.03 4.05 11.23
N ASP A 13 -0.50 5.01 12.00
CA ASP A 13 -1.53 4.79 13.01
C ASP A 13 -2.90 4.40 12.44
N GLN A 14 -3.10 4.54 11.12
CA GLN A 14 -4.38 4.29 10.44
C GLN A 14 -4.30 3.18 9.40
N PHE A 15 -3.15 2.99 8.75
CA PHE A 15 -2.98 1.98 7.70
C PHE A 15 -1.53 1.51 7.59
N ALA A 16 -1.35 0.29 7.08
CA ALA A 16 -0.08 -0.26 6.68
C ALA A 16 -0.11 -0.64 5.20
N ILE A 17 0.94 -0.32 4.46
CA ILE A 17 1.12 -0.71 3.06
C ILE A 17 2.39 -1.52 2.97
N GLU A 18 2.28 -2.78 2.55
CA GLU A 18 3.41 -3.62 2.19
C GLU A 18 3.43 -3.81 0.67
N THR A 19 4.61 -3.72 0.07
CA THR A 19 4.82 -4.03 -1.34
C THR A 19 5.97 -4.99 -1.46
N ASP A 20 5.72 -6.12 -2.12
CA ASP A 20 6.68 -7.16 -2.45
C ASP A 20 6.82 -7.21 -3.98
N THR A 21 8.00 -6.88 -4.48
CA THR A 21 8.30 -6.87 -5.91
C THR A 21 9.38 -7.91 -6.22
N ASN A 22 9.07 -8.80 -7.15
CA ASN A 22 9.93 -9.91 -7.58
C ASN A 22 10.59 -9.58 -8.94
N VAL A 23 11.86 -9.98 -9.15
CA VAL A 23 12.55 -9.76 -10.46
C VAL A 23 11.99 -10.68 -11.53
N ASP A 24 11.75 -11.93 -11.14
CA ASP A 24 11.50 -13.04 -12.04
C ASP A 24 10.01 -13.16 -12.40
N SER A 25 9.16 -12.54 -11.60
CA SER A 25 7.74 -12.40 -11.85
C SER A 25 7.51 -10.92 -12.12
N ALA A 26 6.99 -10.57 -13.30
CA ALA A 26 6.63 -9.18 -13.65
C ALA A 26 5.44 -8.63 -12.81
N LEU A 27 5.24 -9.17 -11.61
CA LEU A 27 4.15 -8.91 -10.70
C LEU A 27 4.70 -8.35 -9.39
N SER A 28 4.05 -7.32 -8.90
CA SER A 28 4.19 -6.77 -7.56
C SER A 28 2.96 -7.14 -6.74
N VAL A 29 3.19 -7.66 -5.54
CA VAL A 29 2.13 -7.90 -4.56
C VAL A 29 2.05 -6.70 -3.64
N VAL A 30 0.88 -6.08 -3.57
CA VAL A 30 0.59 -4.94 -2.71
C VAL A 30 -0.44 -5.35 -1.68
N SER A 31 -0.11 -5.22 -0.39
CA SER A 31 -1.02 -5.46 0.72
C SER A 31 -1.30 -4.14 1.43
N ILE A 32 -2.57 -3.78 1.54
CA ILE A 32 -3.05 -2.60 2.27
C ILE A 32 -3.84 -3.12 3.47
N ASN A 33 -3.31 -2.89 4.66
CA ASN A 33 -3.90 -3.30 5.92
C ASN A 33 -4.44 -2.07 6.65
N ALA A 34 -5.59 -2.24 7.32
CA ALA A 34 -6.06 -1.23 8.27
C ALA A 34 -5.28 -1.40 9.57
N VAL A 35 -4.83 -0.30 10.15
CA VAL A 35 -4.15 -0.33 11.45
C VAL A 35 -5.12 0.18 12.50
N ASP A 36 -5.34 -0.62 13.52
CA ASP A 36 -6.00 -0.17 14.73
C ASP A 36 -4.94 0.23 15.74
N GLY A 37 -4.76 1.55 15.92
CA GLY A 37 -3.82 2.15 16.87
C GLY A 37 -4.34 2.21 18.31
N ASN A 38 -5.46 1.55 18.62
CA ASN A 38 -6.17 1.72 19.89
C ASN A 38 -5.93 0.58 20.91
N GLU A 39 -5.01 -0.35 20.65
CA GLU A 39 -4.66 -1.39 21.62
C GLU A 39 -3.52 -0.94 22.54
N ALA A 40 -3.68 -1.22 23.84
CA ALA A 40 -2.80 -0.80 24.94
C ALA A 40 -1.33 -1.25 24.81
N ASP A 41 -0.99 -2.10 23.83
CA ASP A 41 0.32 -2.71 23.61
C ASP A 41 0.88 -2.54 22.17
N GLY A 42 0.26 -1.72 21.29
CA GLY A 42 0.85 -1.37 19.99
C GLY A 42 -0.12 -1.25 18.80
N PHE A 43 0.44 -1.27 17.60
CA PHE A 43 -0.32 -1.26 16.34
C PHE A 43 -0.77 -2.67 15.99
N LYS A 44 -2.08 -2.86 15.78
CA LYS A 44 -2.62 -4.10 15.27
C LYS A 44 -3.01 -3.95 13.80
N GLU A 45 -2.31 -4.69 12.94
CA GLU A 45 -2.65 -4.76 11.53
C GLU A 45 -3.81 -5.73 11.31
N ASN A 46 -4.91 -5.22 10.77
CA ASN A 46 -5.99 -6.02 10.24
C ASN A 46 -5.83 -6.11 8.71
N THR A 47 -5.70 -7.34 8.21
CA THR A 47 -5.57 -7.59 6.78
C THR A 47 -6.74 -6.98 6.03
N GLY A 48 -6.44 -6.02 5.15
CA GLY A 48 -7.45 -5.33 4.37
C GLY A 48 -7.59 -5.96 2.99
N ILE A 49 -6.72 -5.54 2.08
CA ILE A 49 -6.76 -5.91 0.66
C ILE A 49 -5.36 -6.36 0.25
N THR A 50 -5.28 -7.47 -0.48
CA THR A 50 -4.04 -7.89 -1.16
C THR A 50 -4.29 -7.95 -2.66
N LEU A 51 -3.42 -7.30 -3.42
CA LEU A 51 -3.49 -7.17 -4.87
C LEU A 51 -2.21 -7.76 -5.46
N SER A 52 -2.32 -8.45 -6.59
CA SER A 52 -1.19 -8.82 -7.42
C SER A 52 -1.37 -8.05 -8.72
N LEU A 53 -0.42 -7.17 -9.00
CA LEU A 53 -0.49 -6.22 -10.12
C LEU A 53 0.79 -6.35 -10.92
N ASP A 54 0.72 -6.23 -12.24
CA ASP A 54 1.94 -5.98 -13.00
C ASP A 54 2.46 -4.54 -12.78
N TYR A 55 3.62 -4.22 -13.35
CA TYR A 55 4.22 -2.90 -13.17
C TYR A 55 3.41 -1.76 -13.82
N GLU A 56 2.72 -2.02 -14.93
CA GLU A 56 1.91 -1.01 -15.61
C GLU A 56 0.64 -0.72 -14.80
N GLU A 57 -0.02 -1.77 -14.32
CA GLU A 57 -1.19 -1.68 -13.44
C GLU A 57 -0.86 -0.98 -12.10
N LEU A 58 0.33 -1.25 -11.53
CA LEU A 58 0.79 -0.59 -10.32
C LEU A 58 0.99 0.91 -10.53
N ASP A 59 1.61 1.33 -11.63
CA ASP A 59 1.81 2.74 -11.96
C ASP A 59 0.48 3.47 -12.18
N GLU A 60 -0.48 2.85 -12.86
CA GLU A 60 -1.82 3.42 -13.03
C GLU A 60 -2.55 3.61 -11.70
N ILE A 61 -2.48 2.63 -10.79
CA ILE A 61 -3.09 2.74 -9.46
C ILE A 61 -2.44 3.85 -8.65
N ILE A 62 -1.10 3.97 -8.67
CA ILE A 62 -0.39 5.05 -7.99
C ILE A 62 -0.86 6.41 -8.52
N PHE A 63 -1.00 6.55 -9.84
CA PHE A 63 -1.49 7.78 -10.46
C PHE A 63 -2.91 8.14 -10.00
N ILE A 64 -3.84 7.17 -10.01
CA ILE A 64 -5.22 7.39 -9.57
C ILE A 64 -5.28 7.79 -8.09
N LEU A 65 -4.50 7.13 -7.22
CA LEU A 65 -4.44 7.45 -5.79
C LEU A 65 -3.88 8.85 -5.53
N GLN A 66 -2.87 9.27 -6.29
CA GLN A 66 -2.33 10.63 -6.21
C GLN A 66 -3.38 11.68 -6.59
N GLU A 67 -4.12 11.46 -7.68
CA GLU A 67 -5.18 12.37 -8.11
C GLU A 67 -6.33 12.43 -7.08
N ALA A 68 -6.74 11.28 -6.53
CA ALA A 68 -7.73 11.22 -5.46
C ALA A 68 -7.28 11.98 -4.21
N SER A 69 -6.03 11.79 -3.76
CA SER A 69 -5.43 12.55 -2.66
C SER A 69 -5.41 14.05 -2.94
N ASN A 70 -5.01 14.45 -4.15
CA ASN A 70 -4.98 15.87 -4.56
C ASN A 70 -6.39 16.48 -4.59
N ALA A 71 -7.41 15.72 -4.99
CA ALA A 71 -8.80 16.15 -4.94
C ALA A 71 -9.28 16.34 -3.49
N LEU A 72 -8.99 15.39 -2.60
CA LEU A 72 -9.36 15.48 -1.18
C LEU A 72 -8.69 16.68 -0.47
N LYS A 73 -7.38 16.88 -0.67
CA LYS A 73 -6.66 18.04 -0.11
C LYS A 73 -7.19 19.38 -0.60
N ARG A 74 -7.68 19.44 -1.85
CA ARG A 74 -8.35 20.64 -2.38
C ARG A 74 -9.74 20.86 -1.78
N SER A 75 -10.42 19.77 -1.42
CA SER A 75 -11.72 19.83 -0.75
C SER A 75 -11.62 20.28 0.71
N GLU A 76 -10.59 19.85 1.45
CA GLU A 76 -10.41 20.27 2.86
C GLU A 76 -9.95 21.73 3.00
N ASN A 77 -9.33 22.30 1.95
CA ASN A 77 -8.89 23.70 1.92
C ASN A 77 -9.98 24.69 1.44
N ARG A 78 -11.24 24.25 1.34
CA ARG A 78 -12.40 25.08 0.99
C ARG A 78 -13.31 25.26 2.20
#